data_AF-A0A1I2N024-F1
#
_entry.id   AF-A0A1I2N024-F1
#
_cell.length_a   1.000
_cell.length_b   1.000
_cell.length_c   1.000
_cell.angle_alpha   90.00
_cell.angle_beta   90.00
_cell.angle_gamma   90.00
#
_symmetry.space_group_name_H-M   'P 1'
#
loop_
_entity.id
_entity.type
_entity.pdbx_description
1 polymer ?
#
loop_
_entity_poly.entity_id
_entity_poly.type
_entity_poly.pdbx_seq_one_letter_code
_entity_poly.pdbx_strand_id
1 'polypeptide(L)'
;MTSQVKFVRVDEPAEGLRSRKKAKTRIMIEEAALDLFASQGYEATTVEQIAAQVEISTTTFFRYFPSKADVVLCQQDGHLPELRRVILSRPASESGLAAVRHAMLQVWVPNVDPEHTLRAGLAVANSATLRGLYNDLNRTWLDGIAEALAERKGLSSPDEEVMITARVALGVFNEAIRAWGNGECGETVDTMVERGFAALTRLCAEWGAEWARTV
;
A
#
# COMPACT_ATOMS: atom_id res chain seq x y z
N MET A 1 0.03 2.96 -23.63
CA MET A 1 -1.23 3.57 -23.17
C MET A 1 -1.08 3.84 -21.69
N THR A 2 -0.58 5.02 -21.37
CA THR A 2 -0.24 5.44 -20.00
C THR A 2 -1.54 5.82 -19.30
N SER A 3 -2.09 4.92 -18.49
CA SER A 3 -3.28 5.21 -17.70
C SER A 3 -2.90 6.24 -16.63
N GLN A 4 -3.19 7.52 -16.89
CA GLN A 4 -3.11 8.59 -15.90
C GLN A 4 -4.27 8.42 -14.92
N VAL A 5 -4.12 7.53 -13.96
CA VAL A 5 -4.96 7.55 -12.76
C VAL A 5 -4.58 8.81 -11.99
N LYS A 6 -5.55 9.72 -11.82
CA LYS A 6 -5.35 10.96 -11.05
C LYS A 6 -5.52 10.63 -9.58
N PHE A 7 -4.40 10.52 -8.88
CA PHE A 7 -4.30 10.12 -7.49
C PHE A 7 -4.74 11.23 -6.54
N VAL A 8 -5.79 10.98 -5.74
CA VAL A 8 -6.35 11.97 -4.80
C VAL A 8 -5.68 11.83 -3.44
N ARG A 9 -4.96 12.89 -3.08
CA ARG A 9 -4.29 13.13 -1.79
C ARG A 9 -5.17 12.71 -0.60
N VAL A 10 -4.57 12.09 0.42
CA VAL A 10 -5.12 12.08 1.78
C VAL A 10 -5.17 13.54 2.20
N ASP A 11 -6.36 14.14 2.20
CA ASP A 11 -6.52 15.54 2.57
C ASP A 11 -5.98 15.72 4.00
N GLU A 12 -4.97 16.57 4.17
CA GLU A 12 -4.53 17.07 5.48
C GLU A 12 -5.76 17.55 6.28
N PRO A 13 -5.76 17.44 7.61
CA PRO A 13 -6.84 17.97 8.45
C PRO A 13 -6.82 19.50 8.41
N ALA A 14 -7.29 20.10 7.32
CA ALA A 14 -7.52 21.52 7.22
C ALA A 14 -8.76 21.86 8.06
N GLU A 15 -8.55 22.70 9.08
CA GLU A 15 -9.56 23.15 10.04
C GLU A 15 -10.79 23.73 9.31
N GLY A 16 -11.90 22.99 9.29
CA GLY A 16 -13.15 23.47 8.70
C GLY A 16 -14.25 22.42 8.56
N LEU A 17 -15.50 22.83 8.76
CA LEU A 17 -16.68 21.97 8.67
C LEU A 17 -16.84 21.31 7.28
N ARG A 18 -16.38 22.00 6.23
CA ARG A 18 -16.42 21.51 4.83
C ARG A 18 -15.42 20.36 4.59
N SER A 19 -14.22 20.46 5.14
CA SER A 19 -13.20 19.39 5.06
C SER A 19 -13.67 18.14 5.81
N ARG A 20 -14.18 18.30 7.04
CA ARG A 20 -14.74 17.19 7.83
C ARG A 20 -15.91 16.49 7.14
N LYS A 21 -16.83 17.26 6.53
CA LYS A 21 -17.94 16.68 5.74
C LYS A 21 -17.43 15.92 4.52
N LYS A 22 -16.43 16.44 3.81
CA LYS A 22 -15.80 15.78 2.65
C LYS A 22 -15.16 14.45 3.07
N ALA A 23 -14.35 14.44 4.14
CA ALA A 23 -13.73 13.22 4.67
C ALA A 23 -14.77 12.18 5.11
N LYS A 24 -15.81 12.61 5.84
CA LYS A 24 -16.89 11.71 6.27
C LYS A 24 -17.63 11.07 5.09
N THR A 25 -17.95 11.85 4.05
CA THR A 25 -18.59 11.31 2.84
C THR A 25 -17.68 10.32 2.12
N ARG A 26 -16.38 10.60 2.04
CA ARG A 26 -15.41 9.68 1.44
C ARG A 26 -15.40 8.32 2.16
N ILE A 27 -15.31 8.33 3.50
CA ILE A 27 -15.32 7.11 4.32
C ILE A 27 -16.60 6.30 4.11
N MET A 28 -17.77 6.95 4.14
CA MET A 28 -19.05 6.25 3.91
C MET A 28 -19.09 5.54 2.55
N ILE A 29 -18.57 6.18 1.49
CA ILE A 29 -18.48 5.57 0.17
C ILE A 29 -17.53 4.37 0.17
N GLU A 30 -16.37 4.49 0.84
CA GLU A 30 -15.38 3.41 0.96
C GLU A 30 -15.98 2.18 1.65
N GLU A 31 -16.60 2.37 2.82
CA GLU A 31 -17.26 1.30 3.57
C GLU A 31 -18.34 0.59 2.73
N ALA A 32 -19.25 1.35 2.11
CA ALA A 32 -20.34 0.78 1.33
C ALA A 32 -19.85 -0.01 0.11
N ALA A 33 -18.83 0.51 -0.60
CA ALA A 33 -18.25 -0.19 -1.74
C ALA A 33 -17.57 -1.49 -1.32
N LEU A 34 -16.77 -1.46 -0.25
CA LEU A 34 -16.05 -2.63 0.25
C LEU A 34 -17.02 -3.71 0.74
N ASP A 35 -18.12 -3.34 1.39
CA ASP A 35 -19.16 -4.28 1.83
C ASP A 35 -19.87 -4.94 0.64
N LEU A 36 -20.17 -4.18 -0.43
CA LEU A 36 -20.74 -4.74 -1.66
C LEU A 36 -19.74 -5.64 -2.39
N PHE A 37 -18.47 -5.24 -2.49
CA PHE A 37 -17.43 -6.07 -3.10
C PHE A 37 -17.25 -7.39 -2.34
N ALA A 38 -17.30 -7.37 -1.01
CA ALA A 38 -17.20 -8.56 -0.17
C ALA A 38 -18.43 -9.48 -0.29
N SER A 39 -19.63 -8.92 -0.40
CA SER A 39 -20.88 -9.69 -0.39
C SER A 39 -21.27 -10.29 -1.75
N GLN A 40 -21.11 -9.54 -2.85
CA GLN A 40 -21.57 -9.95 -4.19
C GLN A 40 -20.46 -9.92 -5.25
N GLY A 41 -19.24 -9.53 -4.87
CA GLY A 41 -18.08 -9.47 -5.77
C GLY A 41 -17.91 -8.10 -6.45
N TYR A 42 -16.66 -7.78 -6.78
CA TYR A 42 -16.30 -6.52 -7.43
C TYR A 42 -16.97 -6.34 -8.80
N GLU A 43 -16.98 -7.38 -9.63
CA GLU A 43 -17.51 -7.35 -10.99
C GLU A 43 -19.02 -7.08 -11.01
N ALA A 44 -19.78 -7.73 -10.11
CA ALA A 44 -21.23 -7.59 -10.01
C ALA A 44 -21.69 -6.29 -9.35
N THR A 45 -20.79 -5.56 -8.68
CA THR A 45 -21.12 -4.31 -7.97
C THR A 45 -21.06 -3.11 -8.90
N THR A 46 -22.12 -2.29 -8.94
CA THR A 46 -22.17 -1.06 -9.75
C THR A 46 -22.02 0.19 -8.90
N VAL A 47 -21.61 1.31 -9.54
CA VAL A 47 -21.50 2.61 -8.85
C VAL A 47 -22.88 3.09 -8.37
N GLU A 48 -23.95 2.75 -9.09
CA GLU A 48 -25.32 3.06 -8.72
C GLU A 48 -25.73 2.35 -7.42
N GLN A 49 -25.35 1.08 -7.25
CA GLN A 49 -25.61 0.33 -6.02
C GLN A 49 -24.86 0.95 -4.83
N ILE A 50 -23.58 1.28 -5.00
CA ILE A 50 -22.77 1.95 -3.97
C ILE A 50 -23.39 3.30 -3.60
N ALA A 51 -23.73 4.12 -4.60
CA ALA A 51 -24.29 5.43 -4.39
C ALA A 51 -25.65 5.38 -3.69
N ALA A 52 -26.49 4.41 -4.05
CA ALA A 52 -27.79 4.19 -3.40
C ALA A 52 -27.64 3.79 -1.92
N GLN A 53 -26.65 2.97 -1.58
CA GLN A 53 -26.42 2.51 -0.20
C GLN A 53 -26.06 3.63 0.78
N VAL A 54 -25.47 4.73 0.30
CA VAL A 54 -25.09 5.89 1.11
C VAL A 54 -25.88 7.16 0.76
N GLU A 55 -26.99 7.02 0.04
CA GLU A 55 -27.92 8.08 -0.32
C GLU A 55 -27.26 9.27 -1.05
N ILE A 56 -26.38 8.98 -2.01
CA ILE A 56 -25.75 9.99 -2.88
C ILE A 56 -26.07 9.75 -4.36
N SER A 57 -25.81 10.75 -5.21
CA SER A 57 -25.82 10.55 -6.66
C SER A 57 -24.52 9.89 -7.15
N THR A 58 -24.57 9.20 -8.29
CA THR A 58 -23.36 8.70 -8.98
C THR A 58 -22.40 9.84 -9.34
N THR A 59 -22.91 11.03 -9.69
CA THR A 59 -22.08 12.24 -9.87
C THR A 59 -21.33 12.62 -8.60
N THR A 60 -21.96 12.44 -7.43
CA THR A 60 -21.30 12.68 -6.14
C THR A 60 -20.24 11.62 -5.88
N PHE A 61 -20.51 10.34 -6.17
CA PHE A 61 -19.50 9.28 -6.12
C PHE A 61 -18.26 9.64 -6.96
N PHE A 62 -18.45 9.99 -8.24
CA PHE A 62 -17.36 10.30 -9.16
C PHE A 62 -16.56 11.56 -8.79
N ARG A 63 -17.11 12.42 -7.93
CA ARG A 63 -16.37 13.55 -7.34
C ARG A 63 -15.32 13.10 -6.32
N TYR A 64 -15.51 11.95 -5.69
CA TYR A 64 -14.58 11.36 -4.73
C TYR A 64 -13.68 10.31 -5.36
N PHE A 65 -14.24 9.42 -6.19
CA PHE A 65 -13.53 8.29 -6.80
C PHE A 65 -13.74 8.26 -8.31
N PRO A 66 -12.67 8.34 -9.12
CA PRO A 66 -12.80 8.28 -10.58
C PRO A 66 -13.46 6.98 -11.09
N SER A 67 -13.30 5.88 -10.35
CA SER A 67 -13.92 4.59 -10.61
C SER A 67 -14.20 3.82 -9.31
N LYS A 68 -14.98 2.75 -9.40
CA LYS A 68 -15.17 1.82 -8.27
C LYS A 68 -13.89 1.07 -7.88
N ALA A 69 -12.92 0.93 -8.79
CA ALA A 69 -11.62 0.33 -8.47
C ALA A 69 -10.80 1.24 -7.55
N ASP A 70 -10.88 2.55 -7.77
CA ASP A 70 -10.13 3.54 -6.97
C ASP A 70 -10.51 3.47 -5.50
N VAL A 71 -11.70 2.98 -5.16
CA VAL A 71 -12.12 2.78 -3.76
C VAL A 71 -11.26 1.75 -3.04
N VAL A 72 -10.78 0.72 -3.74
CA VAL A 72 -9.91 -0.33 -3.18
C VAL A 72 -8.45 0.13 -3.12
N LEU A 73 -8.05 1.05 -4.00
CA LEU A 73 -6.66 1.48 -4.17
C LEU A 73 -6.36 2.78 -3.42
N CYS A 74 -7.37 3.47 -2.89
CA CYS A 74 -7.30 4.87 -2.45
C CYS A 74 -6.31 5.16 -1.31
N GLN A 75 -5.97 4.16 -0.50
CA GLN A 75 -5.03 4.31 0.62
C GLN A 75 -3.58 4.04 0.24
N GLN A 76 -3.34 3.50 -0.95
CA GLN A 76 -2.01 3.06 -1.37
C GLN A 76 -1.28 4.06 -2.26
N ASP A 77 -1.92 5.11 -2.76
CA ASP A 77 -1.30 6.00 -3.76
C ASP A 77 -0.65 7.28 -3.21
N GLY A 78 -1.07 7.73 -2.02
CA GLY A 78 -0.68 9.06 -1.52
C GLY A 78 0.71 9.17 -0.91
N HIS A 79 1.32 8.03 -0.54
CA HIS A 79 2.44 8.01 0.39
C HIS A 79 3.80 7.84 -0.28
N LEU A 80 3.87 7.47 -1.55
CA LEU A 80 5.13 7.22 -2.24
C LEU A 80 6.09 8.43 -2.26
N PRO A 81 5.65 9.69 -2.51
CA PRO A 81 6.55 10.84 -2.46
C PRO A 81 7.17 11.07 -1.07
N GLU A 82 6.37 10.84 -0.02
CA GLU A 82 6.81 11.00 1.35
C GLU A 82 7.74 9.84 1.77
N LEU A 83 7.42 8.61 1.35
CA LEU A 83 8.30 7.45 1.53
C LEU A 83 9.66 7.69 0.87
N ARG A 84 9.67 8.19 -0.38
CA ARG A 84 10.91 8.59 -1.08
C ARG A 84 11.69 9.62 -0.28
N ARG A 85 11.02 10.68 0.19
CA ARG A 85 11.65 11.73 1.00
C ARG A 85 12.33 11.15 2.24
N VAL A 86 11.65 10.25 2.95
CA VAL A 86 12.20 9.59 4.14
C VAL A 86 13.41 8.72 3.76
N ILE A 87 13.33 7.89 2.72
CA ILE A 87 14.45 7.06 2.24
C ILE A 87 15.69 7.93 1.97
N LEU A 88 15.54 9.03 1.22
CA LEU A 88 16.65 9.93 0.86
C LEU A 88 17.27 10.63 2.07
N SER A 89 16.49 10.88 3.12
CA SER A 89 16.98 11.52 4.35
C SER A 89 17.77 10.58 5.27
N ARG A 90 17.80 9.27 5.00
CA ARG A 90 18.51 8.29 5.83
C ARG A 90 20.03 8.37 5.62
N PRO A 91 20.85 8.25 6.69
CA PRO A 91 22.32 8.33 6.57
C PRO A 91 22.88 7.34 5.56
N ALA A 92 23.82 7.72 4.71
CA ALA A 92 24.36 6.84 3.65
C ALA A 92 25.04 5.55 4.17
N SER A 93 25.48 5.54 5.43
CA SER A 93 26.08 4.36 6.09
C SER A 93 25.06 3.25 6.40
N GLU A 94 23.76 3.57 6.41
CA GLU A 94 22.70 2.60 6.67
C GLU A 94 22.40 1.76 5.42
N SER A 95 22.06 0.47 5.58
CA SER A 95 21.70 -0.39 4.45
C SER A 95 20.44 0.11 3.75
N GLY A 96 20.31 -0.16 2.44
CA GLY A 96 19.10 0.21 1.69
C GLY A 96 17.84 -0.41 2.29
N LEU A 97 17.93 -1.67 2.73
CA LEU A 97 16.83 -2.39 3.38
C LEU A 97 16.39 -1.71 4.68
N ALA A 98 17.34 -1.27 5.51
CA ALA A 98 17.03 -0.55 6.74
C ALA A 98 16.38 0.81 6.44
N ALA A 99 16.89 1.55 5.44
CA ALA A 99 16.30 2.81 5.02
C ALA A 99 14.82 2.65 4.57
N VAL A 100 14.51 1.60 3.80
CA VAL A 100 13.12 1.31 3.39
C VAL A 100 12.26 0.89 4.57
N ARG A 101 12.76 0.02 5.46
CA ARG A 101 12.06 -0.38 6.69
C ARG A 101 11.67 0.85 7.52
N HIS A 102 12.59 1.77 7.74
CA HIS A 102 12.33 3.01 8.46
C HIS A 102 11.26 3.86 7.77
N ALA A 103 11.33 3.99 6.44
CA ALA A 103 10.33 4.74 5.69
C ALA A 103 8.93 4.11 5.77
N MET A 104 8.82 2.78 5.70
CA MET A 104 7.55 2.07 5.84
C MET A 104 6.93 2.28 7.23
N LEU A 105 7.72 2.15 8.30
CA LEU A 105 7.27 2.36 9.67
C LEU A 105 6.87 3.82 9.96
N GLN A 106 7.54 4.78 9.33
CA GLN A 106 7.29 6.21 9.56
C GLN A 106 6.14 6.76 8.72
N VAL A 107 6.01 6.29 7.48
CA VAL A 107 5.09 6.89 6.51
C VAL A 107 3.84 6.05 6.34
N TRP A 108 3.97 4.74 6.15
CA TRP A 108 2.82 3.92 5.78
C TRP A 108 2.03 3.47 7.01
N VAL A 109 2.71 2.92 8.02
CA VAL A 109 2.07 2.39 9.24
C VAL A 109 1.15 3.40 9.94
N PRO A 110 1.48 4.69 10.08
CA PRO A 110 0.58 5.64 10.75
C PRO A 110 -0.65 6.04 9.92
N ASN A 111 -0.62 5.76 8.61
CA ASN A 111 -1.63 6.20 7.65
C ASN A 111 -2.49 5.07 7.10
N VAL A 112 -2.21 3.82 7.48
CA VAL A 112 -3.03 2.68 7.09
C VAL A 112 -4.26 2.60 7.99
N ASP A 113 -5.44 2.49 7.39
CA ASP A 113 -6.63 2.01 8.09
C ASP A 113 -6.62 0.47 8.08
N PRO A 114 -6.53 -0.17 9.26
CA PRO A 114 -6.66 -1.61 9.42
C PRO A 114 -7.86 -2.21 8.69
N GLU A 115 -9.07 -1.72 9.00
CA GLU A 115 -10.31 -2.34 8.55
C GLU A 115 -10.45 -2.24 7.04
N HIS A 116 -10.09 -1.06 6.49
CA HIS A 116 -10.02 -0.86 5.05
C HIS A 116 -9.05 -1.83 4.38
N THR A 117 -7.84 -1.97 4.93
CA THR A 117 -6.78 -2.82 4.35
C THR A 117 -7.20 -4.28 4.30
N LEU A 118 -7.86 -4.76 5.34
CA LEU A 118 -8.42 -6.11 5.37
C LEU A 118 -9.48 -6.31 4.28
N ARG A 119 -10.48 -5.43 4.21
CA ARG A 119 -11.56 -5.54 3.23
C ARG A 119 -11.05 -5.39 1.79
N ALA A 120 -10.11 -4.47 1.56
CA ALA A 120 -9.46 -4.29 0.27
C ALA A 120 -8.68 -5.56 -0.14
N GLY A 121 -7.95 -6.17 0.79
CA GLY A 121 -7.25 -7.43 0.57
C GLY A 121 -8.19 -8.57 0.15
N LEU A 122 -9.34 -8.70 0.82
CA LEU A 122 -10.38 -9.69 0.46
C LEU A 122 -11.01 -9.41 -0.91
N ALA A 123 -11.29 -8.14 -1.23
CA ALA A 123 -11.81 -7.75 -2.53
C ALA A 123 -10.81 -8.08 -3.65
N VAL A 124 -9.52 -7.76 -3.44
CA VAL A 124 -8.44 -8.10 -4.37
C VAL A 124 -8.32 -9.61 -4.54
N ALA A 125 -8.30 -10.39 -3.45
CA ALA A 125 -8.17 -11.85 -3.52
C ALA A 125 -9.26 -12.51 -4.39
N ASN A 126 -10.48 -11.95 -4.39
CA ASN A 126 -11.62 -12.51 -5.11
C ASN A 126 -11.86 -11.95 -6.52
N SER A 127 -11.11 -10.93 -6.97
CA SER A 127 -11.30 -10.31 -8.30
C SER A 127 -10.02 -10.30 -9.14
N ALA A 128 -10.07 -10.91 -10.32
CA ALA A 128 -8.95 -10.89 -11.26
C ALA A 128 -8.61 -9.46 -11.72
N THR A 129 -9.62 -8.62 -11.88
CA THR A 129 -9.48 -7.21 -12.25
C THR A 129 -8.71 -6.45 -11.17
N LEU A 130 -9.14 -6.57 -9.90
CA LEU A 130 -8.48 -5.90 -8.79
C LEU A 130 -7.06 -6.42 -8.55
N ARG A 131 -6.80 -7.72 -8.73
CA ARG A 131 -5.42 -8.27 -8.68
C ARG A 131 -4.52 -7.62 -9.72
N GLY A 132 -5.00 -7.43 -10.95
CA GLY A 132 -4.24 -6.74 -12.00
C GLY A 132 -3.86 -5.32 -11.60
N LEU A 133 -4.84 -4.54 -11.13
CA LEU A 133 -4.60 -3.16 -10.69
C LEU A 133 -3.68 -3.07 -9.47
N TYR A 134 -3.84 -3.98 -8.51
CA TYR A 134 -2.97 -4.05 -7.33
C TYR A 134 -1.53 -4.42 -7.69
N ASN A 135 -1.32 -5.25 -8.72
CA ASN A 135 0.01 -5.57 -9.24
C ASN A 135 0.66 -4.36 -9.92
N ASP A 136 -0.09 -3.59 -10.72
CA ASP A 136 0.40 -2.37 -11.36
C ASP A 136 0.79 -1.30 -10.32
N LEU A 137 -0.02 -1.19 -9.26
CA LEU A 137 0.28 -0.34 -8.11
C LEU A 137 1.56 -0.79 -7.38
N ASN A 138 1.68 -2.09 -7.07
CA ASN A 138 2.89 -2.63 -6.46
C ASN A 138 4.14 -2.36 -7.31
N ARG A 139 4.00 -2.42 -8.64
CA ARG A 139 5.09 -2.07 -9.55
C ARG A 139 5.48 -0.59 -9.45
N THR A 140 4.50 0.30 -9.35
CA THR A 140 4.74 1.73 -9.14
C THR A 140 5.51 2.00 -7.84
N TRP A 141 5.13 1.31 -6.75
CA TRP A 141 5.86 1.37 -5.48
C TRP A 141 7.27 0.82 -5.57
N LEU A 142 7.43 -0.34 -6.21
CA LEU A 142 8.74 -0.96 -6.44
C LEU A 142 9.68 0.00 -7.17
N ASP A 143 9.22 0.57 -8.28
CA ASP A 143 10.02 1.47 -9.11
C ASP A 143 10.40 2.73 -8.31
N GLY A 144 9.46 3.33 -7.58
CA GLY A 144 9.73 4.50 -6.74
C GLY A 144 10.70 4.23 -5.58
N ILE A 145 10.62 3.06 -4.94
CA ILE A 145 11.59 2.62 -3.91
C ILE A 145 12.98 2.43 -4.52
N ALA A 146 13.05 1.75 -5.67
CA ALA A 146 14.31 1.47 -6.36
C ALA A 146 15.01 2.77 -6.79
N GLU A 147 14.26 3.71 -7.37
CA GLU A 147 14.80 5.03 -7.73
C GLU A 147 15.32 5.81 -6.51
N ALA A 148 14.58 5.79 -5.39
CA ALA A 148 15.00 6.46 -4.17
C ALA A 148 16.30 5.86 -3.61
N LEU A 149 16.42 4.53 -3.65
CA LEU A 149 17.63 3.83 -3.22
C LEU A 149 18.82 4.08 -4.16
N ALA A 150 18.59 4.13 -5.47
CA ALA A 150 19.62 4.45 -6.46
C ALA A 150 20.16 5.87 -6.24
N GLU A 151 19.28 6.85 -6.10
CA GLU A 151 19.64 8.25 -5.82
C GLU A 151 20.42 8.35 -4.50
N ARG A 152 19.96 7.66 -3.44
CA ARG A 152 20.66 7.61 -2.15
C ARG A 152 22.08 7.04 -2.26
N LYS A 153 22.32 6.11 -3.18
CA LYS A 153 23.65 5.55 -3.48
C LYS A 153 24.47 6.42 -4.45
N GLY A 154 23.92 7.50 -4.99
CA GLY A 154 24.57 8.34 -6.00
C GLY A 154 24.57 7.72 -7.40
N LEU A 155 23.68 6.77 -7.69
CA LEU A 155 23.56 6.11 -8.98
C LEU A 155 22.58 6.87 -9.89
N SER A 156 22.83 6.85 -11.21
CA SER A 156 21.94 7.44 -12.21
C SER A 156 20.68 6.61 -12.48
N SER A 157 20.70 5.31 -12.16
CA SER A 157 19.59 4.38 -12.32
C SER A 157 19.73 3.20 -11.35
N PRO A 158 18.64 2.51 -10.97
CA PRO A 158 18.71 1.30 -10.15
C PRO A 158 19.56 0.20 -10.82
N ASP A 159 20.57 -0.30 -10.11
CA ASP A 159 21.32 -1.49 -10.48
C ASP A 159 20.62 -2.77 -9.97
N GLU A 160 21.20 -3.93 -10.26
CA GLU A 160 20.64 -5.22 -9.84
C GLU A 160 20.47 -5.32 -8.32
N GLU A 161 21.47 -4.89 -7.54
CA GLU A 161 21.41 -4.93 -6.08
C GLU A 161 20.31 -4.03 -5.52
N VAL A 162 20.14 -2.82 -6.06
CA VAL A 162 19.06 -1.90 -5.70
C VAL A 162 17.70 -2.53 -6.01
N MET A 163 17.55 -3.12 -7.20
CA MET A 163 16.31 -3.78 -7.60
C MET A 163 15.97 -4.97 -6.69
N ILE A 164 16.96 -5.81 -6.36
CA ILE A 164 16.77 -6.92 -5.42
C ILE A 164 16.38 -6.39 -4.04
N THR A 165 17.07 -5.37 -3.54
CA THR A 165 16.77 -4.76 -2.23
C THR A 165 15.34 -4.23 -2.18
N ALA A 166 14.91 -3.51 -3.21
CA ALA A 166 13.56 -2.96 -3.30
C ALA A 166 12.49 -4.07 -3.34
N ARG A 167 12.73 -5.13 -4.12
CA ARG A 167 11.83 -6.31 -4.20
C ARG A 167 11.71 -7.04 -2.88
N VAL A 168 12.84 -7.27 -2.20
CA VAL A 168 12.86 -7.93 -0.88
C VAL A 168 12.10 -7.10 0.14
N ALA A 169 12.36 -5.79 0.21
CA ALA A 169 11.68 -4.90 1.14
C ALA A 169 10.16 -4.87 0.91
N LEU A 170 9.73 -4.73 -0.34
CA LEU A 170 8.31 -4.72 -0.71
C LEU A 170 7.66 -6.09 -0.47
N GLY A 171 8.37 -7.18 -0.73
CA GLY A 171 7.89 -8.54 -0.48
C GLY A 171 7.63 -8.82 1.00
N VAL A 172 8.57 -8.44 1.87
CA VAL A 172 8.40 -8.54 3.34
C VAL A 172 7.19 -7.76 3.81
N PHE A 173 7.02 -6.55 3.29
CA PHE A 173 5.91 -5.69 3.63
C PHE A 173 4.56 -6.25 3.18
N ASN A 174 4.45 -6.70 1.93
CA ASN A 174 3.24 -7.32 1.40
C ASN A 174 2.84 -8.58 2.18
N GLU A 175 3.83 -9.39 2.58
CA GLU A 175 3.58 -10.56 3.42
C GLU A 175 3.11 -10.18 4.83
N ALA A 176 3.70 -9.14 5.44
CA ALA A 176 3.24 -8.63 6.73
C ALA A 176 1.76 -8.19 6.69
N ILE A 177 1.36 -7.48 5.63
CA ILE A 177 -0.04 -7.05 5.42
C ILE A 177 -0.97 -8.24 5.23
N ARG A 178 -0.55 -9.21 4.40
CA ARG A 178 -1.35 -10.41 4.13
C ARG A 178 -1.57 -11.23 5.39
N ALA A 179 -0.52 -11.49 6.17
CA ALA A 179 -0.59 -12.23 7.42
C ALA A 179 -1.45 -11.50 8.46
N TRP A 180 -1.34 -10.17 8.52
CA TRP A 180 -2.17 -9.33 9.37
C TRP A 180 -3.66 -9.44 9.00
N GLY A 181 -3.99 -9.37 7.70
CA GLY A 181 -5.36 -9.48 7.21
C GLY A 181 -6.02 -10.85 7.41
N ASN A 182 -5.24 -11.93 7.48
CA ASN A 182 -5.80 -13.27 7.73
C ASN A 182 -6.26 -13.51 9.18
N GLY A 183 -6.17 -12.50 10.06
CA GLY A 183 -6.49 -12.66 11.48
C GLY A 183 -5.50 -13.57 12.22
N GLU A 184 -4.31 -13.79 11.64
CA GLU A 184 -3.29 -14.64 12.24
C GLU A 184 -2.70 -14.04 13.52
N CYS A 185 -2.98 -12.76 13.84
CA CYS A 185 -2.58 -12.10 15.08
C CYS A 185 -3.54 -10.95 15.47
N GLY A 186 -3.86 -10.82 16.76
CA GLY A 186 -4.47 -9.61 17.35
C GLY A 186 -3.48 -8.45 17.51
N GLU A 187 -2.48 -8.36 16.63
CA GLU A 187 -1.35 -7.43 16.71
C GLU A 187 -1.55 -6.23 15.76
N THR A 188 -0.85 -5.13 16.06
CA THR A 188 -0.86 -3.90 15.28
C THR A 188 0.02 -4.02 14.03
N VAL A 189 -0.23 -3.17 13.03
CA VAL A 189 0.44 -3.24 11.72
C VAL A 189 1.97 -3.01 11.81
N ASP A 190 2.43 -2.16 12.73
CA ASP A 190 3.85 -1.97 13.03
C ASP A 190 4.53 -3.27 13.49
N THR A 191 3.88 -4.01 14.40
CA THR A 191 4.38 -5.29 14.92
C THR A 191 4.57 -6.30 13.79
N MET A 192 3.66 -6.30 12.81
CA MET A 192 3.71 -7.21 11.67
C MET A 192 4.86 -6.87 10.71
N VAL A 193 5.07 -5.59 10.42
CA VAL A 193 6.22 -5.14 9.63
C VAL A 193 7.52 -5.53 10.33
N GLU A 194 7.62 -5.27 11.62
CA GLU A 194 8.80 -5.62 12.43
C GLU A 194 9.09 -7.12 12.42
N ARG A 195 8.06 -7.94 12.63
CA ARG A 195 8.15 -9.39 12.57
C ARG A 195 8.60 -9.89 11.20
N GLY A 196 8.11 -9.29 10.12
CA GLY A 196 8.53 -9.61 8.75
C GLY A 196 10.02 -9.37 8.53
N PHE A 197 10.53 -8.20 8.94
CA PHE A 197 11.96 -7.89 8.82
C PHE A 197 12.84 -8.74 9.75
N ALA A 198 12.35 -9.09 10.94
CA ALA A 198 13.02 -10.04 11.83
C ALA A 198 13.09 -11.45 11.21
N ALA A 199 12.02 -11.91 10.57
CA ALA A 199 11.99 -13.18 9.85
C ALA A 199 12.99 -13.18 8.69
N LEU A 200 13.05 -12.11 7.89
CA LEU A 200 14.05 -11.96 6.83
C LEU A 200 15.49 -12.06 7.38
N THR A 201 15.77 -11.35 8.48
CA THR A 201 17.09 -11.37 9.12
C THR A 201 17.49 -12.79 9.54
N ARG A 202 16.57 -13.52 10.15
CA ARG A 202 16.78 -14.91 10.55
C ARG A 202 17.02 -15.82 9.33
N LEU A 203 16.20 -15.72 8.30
CA LEU A 203 16.33 -16.52 7.07
C LEU A 203 17.67 -16.26 6.37
N CYS A 204 18.11 -15.01 6.28
CA CYS A 204 19.42 -14.68 5.71
C CYS A 204 20.58 -15.32 6.51
N ALA A 205 20.48 -15.38 7.83
CA ALA A 205 21.49 -16.04 8.67
C ALA A 205 21.47 -17.57 8.47
N GLU A 206 20.28 -18.18 8.43
CA GLU A 206 20.09 -19.61 8.16
C GLU A 206 20.65 -20.01 6.79
N TRP A 207 20.26 -19.31 5.72
CA TRP A 207 20.74 -19.57 4.36
C TRP A 207 22.23 -19.27 4.19
N GLY A 208 22.74 -18.20 4.80
CA GLY A 208 24.17 -17.89 4.77
C GLY A 208 25.02 -19.01 5.37
N ALA A 209 24.57 -19.61 6.49
CA ALA A 209 25.23 -20.75 7.12
C ALA A 209 25.11 -22.05 6.29
N GLU A 210 24.06 -22.21 5.50
CA GLU A 210 23.90 -23.33 4.56
C GLU A 210 24.82 -23.18 3.34
N TRP A 211 24.87 -22.01 2.73
CA TRP A 211 25.72 -21.74 1.58
C TRP A 211 27.21 -21.87 1.92
N ALA A 212 27.62 -21.39 3.10
CA ALA A 212 28.99 -21.55 3.58
C ALA A 212 29.41 -23.01 3.83
N ARG A 213 28.45 -23.95 3.95
CA ARG A 213 28.72 -25.40 4.05
C ARG A 213 28.76 -26.11 2.70
N THR A 214 28.29 -25.46 1.65
CA THR A 214 28.10 -26.05 0.31
C THR A 214 29.16 -25.57 -0.69
N VAL A 215 29.93 -24.54 -0.33
CA VAL A 215 31.12 -24.03 -1.04
C VAL A 215 32.38 -24.58 -0.37
#